data_AF-A0A0C3QB36-F1
#
_entry.id   AF-A0A0C3QB36-F1
#
_cell.length_a   1.000
_cell.length_b   1.000
_cell.length_c   1.000
_cell.angle_alpha   90.00
_cell.angle_beta   90.00
_cell.angle_gamma   90.00
#
_symmetry.space_group_name_H-M   'P 1'
#
loop_
_entity.id
_entity.type
_entity.pdbx_description
1 polymer ?
#
loop_
_entity_poly.entity_id
_entity_poly.type
_entity_poly.pdbx_seq_one_letter_code
_entity_poly.pdbx_strand_id
1 'polypeptide(L)'
;MNTQPYGPYNPATFEVPVPPHEFGQDGGKFYHYYDALAEEIDENMVTGLKEQLDGLLIFAGLFAGVNTAFLALTLPLMSPDPADGTNALLRDNNAILLNLALGRNDSLPNTNPLPSETFSPTGNILTINVLFSVSLTFAIISSFLAVMGRQW
;
A
#
# COMPACT_ATOMS: atom_id res chain seq x y z
N MET A 1 48.68 -37.63 8.54
CA MET A 1 47.67 -37.04 9.45
C MET A 1 46.31 -37.18 8.78
N ASN A 2 45.35 -37.85 9.43
CA ASN A 2 44.07 -38.27 8.84
C ASN A 2 43.17 -37.09 8.43
N THR A 3 42.68 -37.12 7.19
CA THR A 3 41.63 -36.21 6.69
C THR A 3 40.28 -36.90 6.86
N GLN A 4 39.54 -36.56 7.92
CA GLN A 4 38.14 -36.96 8.09
C GLN A 4 37.25 -36.13 7.15
N PRO A 5 36.24 -36.74 6.51
CA PRO A 5 35.30 -36.02 5.64
C PRO A 5 34.37 -35.14 6.48
N TYR A 6 34.14 -33.91 6.02
CA TYR A 6 33.18 -32.98 6.64
C TYR A 6 31.77 -33.58 6.59
N GLY A 7 31.25 -33.96 7.77
CA GLY A 7 29.86 -34.35 7.96
C GLY A 7 28.93 -33.14 8.00
N PRO A 8 27.61 -33.36 7.91
CA PRO A 8 26.61 -32.29 7.95
C PRO A 8 26.70 -31.49 9.27
N TYR A 9 26.55 -30.18 9.14
CA TYR A 9 26.65 -29.17 10.20
C TYR A 9 25.73 -29.47 11.39
N ASN A 10 26.27 -29.40 12.60
CA ASN A 10 25.57 -29.64 13.86
C ASN A 10 25.75 -28.43 14.81
N PRO A 11 24.67 -27.67 15.12
CA PRO A 11 24.75 -26.47 15.96
C PRO A 11 25.08 -26.77 17.44
N ALA A 12 25.04 -28.03 17.88
CA ALA A 12 25.31 -28.43 19.26
C ALA A 12 26.81 -28.58 19.61
N THR A 13 27.71 -28.51 18.62
CA THR A 13 29.17 -28.71 18.78
C THR A 13 29.99 -27.50 18.32
N PHE A 14 29.45 -26.29 18.49
CA PHE A 14 30.14 -25.04 18.15
C PHE A 14 31.35 -24.81 19.06
N GLU A 15 32.50 -25.41 18.71
CA GLU A 15 33.80 -25.08 19.30
C GLU A 15 34.42 -23.95 18.48
N VAL A 16 34.45 -22.74 19.05
CA VAL A 16 35.15 -21.60 18.45
C VAL A 16 36.64 -21.97 18.34
N PRO A 17 37.21 -22.06 17.12
CA PRO A 17 38.62 -22.38 16.97
C PRO A 17 39.47 -21.28 17.63
N VAL A 18 40.55 -21.68 18.31
CA VAL A 18 41.44 -20.73 18.99
C VAL A 18 42.13 -19.86 17.92
N PRO A 19 42.09 -18.52 18.02
CA PRO A 19 42.73 -17.66 17.04
C PRO A 19 44.25 -17.90 17.05
N PRO A 20 44.88 -18.00 15.87
CA PRO A 20 46.33 -18.17 15.77
C PRO A 20 47.06 -16.93 16.31
N HIS A 21 48.23 -17.12 16.93
CA HIS A 21 49.04 -16.01 17.45
C HIS A 21 49.64 -15.15 16.33
N GLU A 22 49.92 -15.76 15.18
CA GLU A 22 50.34 -15.06 13.97
C GLU A 22 49.40 -15.36 12.80
N PHE A 23 49.20 -14.36 11.95
CA PHE A 23 48.32 -14.45 10.78
C PHE A 23 48.80 -15.55 9.83
N GLY A 24 47.95 -16.55 9.54
CA GLY A 24 48.27 -17.65 8.62
C GLY A 24 49.14 -18.77 9.19
N GLN A 25 49.46 -18.76 10.48
CA GLN A 25 50.25 -19.81 11.16
C GLN A 25 49.61 -21.21 11.04
N ASP A 26 48.30 -21.26 10.89
CA ASP A 26 47.49 -22.46 10.72
C ASP A 26 47.20 -22.83 9.26
N GLY A 27 47.82 -22.12 8.31
CA GLY A 27 47.54 -22.26 6.88
C GLY A 27 46.20 -21.66 6.44
N GLY A 28 45.64 -20.72 7.23
CA GLY A 28 44.39 -20.02 6.91
C GLY A 28 43.12 -20.75 7.32
N LYS A 29 43.23 -21.86 8.06
CA LYS A 29 42.08 -22.70 8.46
C LYS A 29 41.07 -21.97 9.34
N PHE A 30 41.54 -21.13 10.25
CA PHE A 30 40.73 -20.26 11.09
C PHE A 30 39.93 -19.28 10.25
N TYR A 31 40.54 -18.66 9.24
CA TYR A 31 39.86 -17.73 8.33
C TYR A 31 38.83 -18.45 7.47
N HIS A 32 39.16 -19.62 6.90
CA HIS A 32 38.18 -20.42 6.15
C HIS A 32 36.98 -20.85 7.00
N TYR A 33 37.20 -21.15 8.28
CA TYR A 33 36.10 -21.47 9.19
C TYR A 33 35.22 -20.25 9.48
N TYR A 34 35.83 -19.07 9.71
CA TYR A 34 35.10 -17.82 9.90
C TYR A 34 34.35 -17.38 8.63
N ASP A 35 34.94 -17.57 7.46
CA ASP A 35 34.34 -17.24 6.17
C ASP A 35 33.10 -18.12 5.91
N ALA A 36 33.22 -19.43 6.15
CA ALA A 36 32.09 -20.35 6.06
C ALA A 36 30.97 -20.01 7.06
N LEU A 37 31.32 -19.63 8.29
CA LEU A 37 30.35 -19.20 9.29
C LEU A 37 29.67 -17.88 8.89
N ALA A 38 30.44 -16.92 8.38
CA ALA A 38 29.93 -15.64 7.92
C ALA A 38 28.97 -15.83 6.73
N GLU A 39 29.32 -16.70 5.78
CA GLU A 39 28.48 -17.02 4.63
C GLU A 39 27.18 -17.73 5.05
N GLU A 40 27.22 -18.65 6.01
CA GLU A 40 25.99 -19.28 6.55
C GLU A 40 25.07 -18.26 7.24
N ILE A 41 25.65 -17.36 8.05
CA ILE A 41 24.87 -16.31 8.73
C ILE A 41 24.27 -15.35 7.72
N ASP A 42 25.04 -14.92 6.72
CA ASP A 42 24.58 -14.00 5.69
C ASP A 42 23.48 -14.65 4.83
N GLU A 43 23.67 -15.90 4.39
CA GLU A 43 22.67 -16.64 3.62
C GLU A 43 21.37 -16.82 4.41
N ASN A 44 21.46 -17.19 5.69
CA ASN A 44 20.27 -17.32 6.55
C ASN A 44 19.59 -15.97 6.78
N MET A 45 20.34 -14.89 6.99
CA MET A 45 19.80 -13.53 7.16
C MET A 45 19.11 -13.04 5.87
N VAL A 46 19.74 -13.22 4.71
CA VAL A 46 19.18 -12.84 3.40
C VAL A 46 17.92 -13.65 3.11
N THR A 47 17.93 -14.96 3.39
CA THR A 47 16.76 -15.83 3.21
C THR A 47 15.61 -15.40 4.11
N GLY A 48 15.87 -15.18 5.39
CA GLY A 48 14.86 -14.69 6.34
C GLY A 48 14.30 -13.31 5.97
N LEU A 49 15.15 -12.41 5.46
CA LEU A 49 14.71 -11.09 4.98
C LEU A 49 13.79 -11.24 3.75
N LYS A 50 14.15 -12.10 2.79
CA LYS A 50 13.33 -12.37 1.59
C LYS A 50 11.95 -12.93 1.96
N GLU A 51 11.87 -13.83 2.93
CA GLU A 51 10.60 -14.34 3.45
C GLU A 51 9.76 -13.25 4.13
N GLN A 52 10.38 -12.35 4.91
CA GLN A 52 9.67 -11.23 5.51
C GLN A 52 9.13 -10.24 4.47
N LEU A 53 9.92 -9.95 3.43
CA LEU A 53 9.50 -9.11 2.30
C LEU A 53 8.30 -9.72 1.55
N ASP A 54 8.25 -11.05 1.44
CA ASP A 54 7.09 -11.75 0.86
C ASP A 54 5.82 -11.59 1.68
N GLY A 55 5.95 -11.76 3.00
CA GLY A 55 4.85 -11.49 3.91
C GLY A 55 4.35 -10.06 3.74
N LEU A 56 5.27 -9.09 3.78
CA LEU A 56 4.95 -7.67 3.64
C LEU A 56 4.26 -7.37 2.30
N LEU A 57 4.71 -7.98 1.20
CA LEU A 57 4.15 -7.76 -0.13
C LEU A 57 2.69 -8.26 -0.24
N ILE A 58 2.40 -9.43 0.35
CA ILE A 58 1.04 -9.97 0.42
C ILE A 58 0.13 -9.05 1.25
N PHE A 59 0.59 -8.63 2.43
CA PHE A 59 -0.18 -7.71 3.27
C PHE A 59 -0.40 -6.36 2.59
N ALA A 60 0.63 -5.80 1.94
CA ALA A 60 0.53 -4.55 1.20
C ALA A 60 -0.49 -4.65 0.04
N GLY A 61 -0.49 -5.75 -0.71
CA GLY A 61 -1.45 -5.99 -1.79
C GLY A 61 -2.89 -6.11 -1.30
N LEU A 62 -3.13 -6.89 -0.25
CA LEU A 62 -4.46 -7.04 0.37
C LEU A 62 -4.96 -5.70 0.92
N PHE A 63 -4.09 -4.99 1.63
CA PHE A 63 -4.40 -3.67 2.18
C PHE A 63 -4.71 -2.67 1.07
N ALA A 64 -3.91 -2.61 0.01
CA ALA A 64 -4.15 -1.76 -1.16
C ALA A 64 -5.50 -2.09 -1.82
N GLY A 65 -5.85 -3.37 -1.97
CA GLY A 65 -7.13 -3.80 -2.53
C GLY A 65 -8.32 -3.33 -1.69
N VAL A 66 -8.27 -3.53 -0.38
CA VAL A 66 -9.32 -3.08 0.55
C VAL A 66 -9.45 -1.55 0.53
N ASN A 67 -8.33 -0.81 0.60
CA ASN A 67 -8.34 0.65 0.53
C ASN A 67 -8.91 1.14 -0.81
N THR A 68 -8.56 0.49 -1.93
CA THR A 68 -9.06 0.83 -3.26
C THR A 68 -10.58 0.61 -3.37
N ALA A 69 -11.11 -0.46 -2.77
CA ALA A 69 -12.54 -0.72 -2.74
C ALA A 69 -13.30 0.36 -1.96
N PHE A 70 -12.80 0.75 -0.78
CA PHE A 70 -13.38 1.86 -0.02
C PHE A 70 -13.28 3.19 -0.76
N LEU A 71 -12.16 3.44 -1.43
CA LEU A 71 -11.97 4.65 -2.23
C LEU A 71 -12.95 4.69 -3.42
N ALA A 72 -13.17 3.57 -4.09
CA ALA A 72 -14.14 3.47 -5.19
C ALA A 72 -15.59 3.75 -4.74
N LEU A 73 -15.94 3.43 -3.49
CA LEU A 73 -17.26 3.72 -2.92
C LEU A 73 -17.38 5.17 -2.41
N THR A 74 -16.28 5.75 -1.93
CA THR A 74 -16.30 7.07 -1.28
C THR A 74 -15.96 8.23 -2.22
N LEU A 75 -15.25 7.98 -3.33
CA LEU A 75 -14.98 8.97 -4.37
C LEU A 75 -16.26 9.54 -4.99
N PRO A 76 -17.28 8.75 -5.37
CA PRO A 76 -18.53 9.28 -5.92
C PRO A 76 -19.27 10.21 -4.93
N LEU A 77 -19.10 10.02 -3.62
CA LEU A 77 -19.71 10.87 -2.59
C LEU A 77 -19.12 12.29 -2.56
N MET A 78 -18.01 12.53 -3.25
CA MET A 78 -17.43 13.86 -3.45
C MET A 78 -17.95 14.55 -4.72
N SER A 79 -18.91 13.96 -5.41
CA SER A 79 -19.61 14.57 -6.55
C SER A 79 -21.09 14.77 -6.20
N PRO A 80 -21.75 15.82 -6.74
CA PRO A 80 -23.20 15.95 -6.65
C PRO A 80 -23.90 14.75 -7.29
N ASP A 81 -25.02 14.32 -6.71
CA ASP A 81 -25.86 13.26 -7.29
C ASP A 81 -26.50 13.76 -8.59
N PRO A 82 -26.28 13.10 -9.75
CA PRO A 82 -26.93 13.47 -11.00
C PRO A 82 -28.47 13.41 -10.92
N ALA A 83 -29.04 12.60 -10.02
CA ALA A 83 -30.48 12.56 -9.79
C ALA A 83 -31.00 13.87 -9.21
N ASP A 84 -30.25 14.53 -8.33
CA ASP A 84 -30.64 15.81 -7.73
C ASP A 84 -30.71 16.92 -8.78
N GLY A 85 -29.72 16.98 -9.68
CA GLY A 85 -29.73 17.92 -10.81
C GLY A 85 -30.94 17.71 -11.73
N THR A 86 -31.25 16.45 -12.04
CA THR A 86 -32.41 16.11 -12.89
C THR A 86 -33.74 16.46 -12.20
N ASN A 87 -33.85 16.18 -10.90
CA ASN A 87 -35.05 16.49 -10.11
C ASN A 87 -35.28 18.00 -9.97
N ALA A 88 -34.21 18.79 -9.82
CA ALA A 88 -34.30 20.25 -9.81
C ALA A 88 -34.81 20.79 -11.16
N LEU A 89 -34.24 20.31 -12.27
CA LEU A 89 -34.66 20.70 -13.61
C LEU A 89 -36.13 20.32 -13.90
N LEU A 90 -36.58 19.14 -13.45
CA LEU A 90 -37.97 18.70 -13.58
C LEU A 90 -38.94 19.54 -12.75
N ARG A 91 -38.53 19.99 -11.55
CA ARG A 91 -39.32 20.92 -10.73
C ARG A 91 -39.46 22.27 -11.43
N ASP A 92 -38.37 22.81 -11.97
CA ASP A 92 -38.38 24.08 -12.69
C ASP A 92 -39.26 24.01 -13.94
N ASN A 93 -39.17 22.91 -14.71
CA ASN A 93 -40.01 22.69 -15.88
C ASN A 93 -41.50 22.63 -15.51
N ASN A 94 -41.85 21.88 -14.45
CA ASN A 94 -43.24 21.82 -13.97
C ASN A 94 -43.75 23.18 -13.48
N ALA A 95 -42.91 23.98 -12.82
CA ALA A 95 -43.28 25.33 -12.39
C ALA A 95 -43.57 26.25 -13.59
N ILE A 96 -42.77 26.17 -14.65
CA ILE A 96 -43.00 26.92 -15.90
C ILE A 96 -44.31 26.46 -16.56
N LEU A 97 -44.53 25.14 -16.69
CA LEU A 97 -45.74 24.58 -17.28
C LEU A 97 -47.01 24.98 -16.52
N LEU A 98 -46.96 25.01 -15.19
CA LEU A 98 -48.07 25.45 -14.34
C LEU A 98 -48.37 26.94 -14.52
N ASN A 99 -47.36 27.79 -14.58
CA ASN A 99 -47.55 29.22 -14.82
C ASN A 99 -48.18 29.48 -16.20
N LEU A 100 -47.72 28.76 -17.24
CA LEU A 100 -48.31 28.82 -18.58
C LEU A 100 -49.77 28.36 -18.58
N ALA A 101 -50.08 27.26 -17.90
CA ALA A 101 -51.44 26.74 -17.78
C ALA A 101 -52.39 27.70 -17.04
N LEU A 102 -51.88 28.45 -16.06
CA LEU A 102 -52.63 29.47 -15.31
C LEU A 102 -52.69 30.83 -16.02
N GLY A 103 -52.12 30.95 -17.24
CA GLY A 103 -52.11 32.19 -18.01
C GLY A 103 -51.26 33.30 -17.39
N ARG A 104 -50.35 32.95 -16.48
CA ARG A 104 -49.51 33.90 -15.74
C ARG A 104 -48.19 34.08 -16.49
N ASN A 105 -48.06 35.18 -17.23
CA ASN A 105 -46.83 35.54 -17.98
C ASN A 105 -45.84 36.39 -17.14
N ASP A 106 -46.10 36.57 -15.86
CA ASP A 106 -45.30 37.44 -14.99
C ASP A 106 -44.01 36.74 -14.55
N SER A 107 -42.95 36.97 -15.34
CA SER A 107 -41.55 36.60 -15.10
C SER A 107 -41.24 35.09 -14.97
N LEU A 108 -40.15 34.66 -15.61
CA LEU A 108 -39.63 33.31 -15.38
C LEU A 108 -39.42 33.09 -13.86
N PRO A 109 -39.74 31.90 -13.32
CA PRO A 109 -39.35 31.57 -11.96
C PRO A 109 -37.85 31.84 -11.81
N ASN A 110 -37.46 32.55 -10.74
CA ASN A 110 -36.06 32.76 -10.42
C ASN A 110 -35.39 31.38 -10.36
N THR A 111 -34.56 31.05 -11.35
CA THR A 111 -33.91 29.74 -11.43
C THR A 111 -33.03 29.60 -10.20
N ASN A 112 -33.42 28.74 -9.27
CA ASN A 112 -32.55 28.43 -8.15
C ASN A 112 -31.25 27.80 -8.71
N PRO A 113 -30.10 28.09 -8.10
CA PRO A 113 -28.86 27.44 -8.51
C PRO A 113 -29.04 25.92 -8.42
N LEU A 114 -28.55 25.21 -9.44
CA LEU A 114 -28.67 23.76 -9.46
C LEU A 114 -27.97 23.18 -8.21
N PRO A 115 -28.42 22.02 -7.71
CA PRO A 115 -27.76 21.34 -6.59
C PRO A 115 -26.26 21.15 -6.82
N SER A 116 -25.84 20.95 -8.08
CA SER A 116 -24.44 20.84 -8.48
C SER A 116 -23.63 22.13 -8.34
N GLU A 117 -24.27 23.31 -8.43
CA GLU A 117 -23.62 24.64 -8.32
C GLU A 117 -23.30 25.00 -6.87
N THR A 118 -24.06 24.46 -5.91
CA THR A 118 -23.89 24.72 -4.46
C THR A 118 -23.25 23.52 -3.75
N PHE A 119 -22.89 22.47 -4.49
CA PHE A 119 -22.36 21.25 -3.90
C PHE A 119 -21.00 21.50 -3.26
N SER A 120 -20.92 21.26 -1.94
CA SER A 120 -19.67 21.17 -1.21
C SER A 120 -19.61 19.81 -0.55
N PRO A 121 -18.60 18.98 -0.85
CA PRO A 121 -18.45 17.70 -0.18
C PRO A 121 -18.19 17.91 1.32
N THR A 122 -18.76 17.04 2.15
CA THR A 122 -18.57 17.09 3.61
C THR A 122 -17.09 16.90 3.96
N GLY A 123 -16.52 17.76 4.81
CA GLY A 123 -15.09 17.72 5.17
C GLY A 123 -14.60 16.37 5.73
N ASN A 124 -15.50 15.59 6.34
CA ASN A 124 -15.20 14.24 6.81
C ASN A 124 -14.93 13.27 5.64
N ILE A 125 -15.71 13.34 4.56
CA ILE A 125 -15.55 12.49 3.37
C ILE A 125 -14.21 12.79 2.69
N LEU A 126 -13.86 14.07 2.60
CA LEU A 126 -12.57 14.51 2.06
C LEU A 126 -11.40 13.94 2.89
N THR A 127 -11.45 14.09 4.21
CA THR A 127 -10.41 13.57 5.12
C THR A 127 -10.23 12.05 4.97
N ILE A 128 -11.34 11.30 4.88
CA ILE A 128 -11.31 9.84 4.73
C ILE A 128 -10.67 9.44 3.39
N ASN A 129 -11.05 10.08 2.28
CA ASN A 129 -10.47 9.80 0.97
C ASN A 129 -8.97 10.14 0.91
N VAL A 130 -8.56 11.25 1.54
CA VAL A 130 -7.15 11.62 1.66
C VAL A 130 -6.38 10.57 2.46
N LEU A 131 -6.91 10.13 3.61
CA LEU A 131 -6.29 9.07 4.42
C LEU A 131 -6.11 7.79 3.60
N PHE A 132 -7.15 7.35 2.86
CA PHE A 132 -7.08 6.16 2.02
C PHE A 132 -6.07 6.31 0.88
N SER A 133 -5.98 7.48 0.26
CA SER A 133 -5.01 7.74 -0.82
C SER A 133 -3.56 7.74 -0.31
N VAL A 134 -3.29 8.37 0.83
CA VAL A 134 -1.95 8.39 1.45
C VAL A 134 -1.55 6.98 1.89
N SER A 135 -2.48 6.28 2.53
CA SER A 135 -2.36 4.88 2.93
C SER A 135 -1.98 3.97 1.74
N LEU A 136 -2.69 4.11 0.62
CA LEU A 136 -2.39 3.38 -0.62
C LEU A 136 -1.00 3.69 -1.17
N THR A 137 -0.59 4.96 -1.13
CA THR A 137 0.74 5.39 -1.60
C THR A 137 1.85 4.74 -0.78
N PHE A 138 1.72 4.73 0.56
CA PHE A 138 2.66 4.02 1.43
C PHE A 138 2.69 2.52 1.16
N ALA A 139 1.54 1.89 0.90
CA ALA A 139 1.48 0.47 0.54
C ALA A 139 2.24 0.17 -0.77
N ILE A 140 2.12 1.02 -1.78
CA ILE A 140 2.84 0.90 -3.05
C ILE A 140 4.35 1.10 -2.86
N ILE A 141 4.76 2.12 -2.10
CA ILE A 141 6.19 2.36 -1.80
C ILE A 141 6.79 1.17 -1.04
N SER A 142 6.07 0.66 -0.03
CA SER A 142 6.48 -0.53 0.72
C SER A 142 6.62 -1.75 -0.19
N SER A 143 5.64 -1.98 -1.06
CA SER A 143 5.66 -3.05 -2.07
C SER A 143 6.84 -2.92 -3.03
N PHE A 144 7.11 -1.71 -3.54
CA PHE A 144 8.26 -1.45 -4.41
C PHE A 144 9.60 -1.72 -3.71
N LEU A 145 9.74 -1.28 -2.47
CA LEU A 145 10.96 -1.50 -1.68
C LEU A 145 11.16 -2.99 -1.38
N ALA A 146 10.07 -3.72 -1.07
CA ALA A 146 10.10 -5.16 -0.86
C ALA A 146 10.53 -5.90 -2.13
N VAL A 147 10.05 -5.50 -3.30
CA VAL A 147 10.47 -6.07 -4.59
C VAL A 147 11.97 -5.80 -4.85
N MET A 148 12.46 -4.59 -4.58
CA MET A 148 13.89 -4.28 -4.70
C MET A 148 14.76 -5.12 -3.76
N GLY A 149 14.35 -5.25 -2.49
CA GLY A 149 15.07 -6.06 -1.50
C GLY A 149 15.07 -7.55 -1.83
N ARG A 150 14.06 -8.04 -2.56
CA ARG A 150 14.01 -9.44 -3.03
C ARG A 150 14.92 -9.71 -4.24
N GLN A 151 15.18 -8.69 -5.06
CA GLN A 151 16.00 -8.79 -6.28
C GLN A 151 17.51 -8.78 -6.01
N TRP A 152 17.92 -8.23 -4.86
CA TRP A 152 19.27 -8.35 -4.32
C TRP A 152 19.43 -9.66 -3.53
#